data_AF-A0A5B7A344-F1
#
_entry.id   AF-A0A5B7A344-F1
#
_cell.length_a   1.000
_cell.length_b   1.000
_cell.length_c   1.000
_cell.angle_alpha   90.00
_cell.angle_beta   90.00
_cell.angle_gamma   90.00
#
_symmetry.space_group_name_H-M   'P 1'
#
loop_
_entity.id
_entity.type
_entity.pdbx_description
1 polymer ?
#
loop_
_entity_poly.entity_id
_entity_poly.type
_entity_poly.pdbx_seq_one_letter_code
_entity_poly.pdbx_strand_id
1 'polypeptide(L)'
;MLQQQLPKQDGSIETVKIFTIEELKKATNDFNETTIIGRRGFGTIYKGVLTGNKIVAIKKSLVVDQSQIEQFVNEVIVLSQINHRNVVRLLGCCLETEVPLLVYEFITNGTLFHHIHEVGQAFSIPWKIRLRIAKETAGALSYLHSAASTPIIHRDVKSTNIFLDDNFTTKVSDFGASRLVPLDKTQLTIMVQGTLDYLNPEYFHSSQLSEKSYVYSFGVILVELLTARKVFSFDMPWKERNLATYFISSIKENQLS
;
A
#
# COMPACT_ATOMS: atom_id res chain seq x y z
N MET A 1 26.19 -8.04 4.04
CA MET A 1 25.65 -7.68 5.37
C MET A 1 24.11 -7.75 5.45
N LEU A 2 23.35 -7.37 4.42
CA LEU A 2 21.87 -7.47 4.42
C LEU A 2 21.29 -8.90 4.44
N GLN A 3 21.97 -9.88 3.84
CA GLN A 3 21.52 -11.29 3.88
C GLN A 3 21.41 -11.87 5.31
N GLN A 4 22.19 -11.35 6.26
CA GLN A 4 22.14 -11.80 7.67
C GLN A 4 20.97 -11.19 8.45
N GLN A 5 20.33 -10.14 7.92
CA GLN A 5 19.15 -9.50 8.51
C GLN A 5 17.84 -10.11 7.99
N LEU A 6 17.89 -10.95 6.95
CA LEU A 6 16.74 -11.72 6.51
C LEU A 6 16.47 -12.83 7.54
N PRO A 7 15.21 -13.04 7.95
CA PRO A 7 14.88 -14.07 8.92
C PRO A 7 15.31 -15.45 8.39
N LYS A 8 16.21 -16.13 9.12
CA LYS A 8 16.40 -17.58 8.99
C LYS A 8 15.30 -18.23 9.83
N GLN A 9 14.28 -18.81 9.21
CA GLN A 9 13.24 -19.54 9.93
C GLN A 9 12.90 -20.88 9.27
N ASP A 10 12.89 -21.91 10.11
CA ASP A 10 12.35 -23.25 9.84
C ASP A 10 10.82 -23.18 9.78
N GLY A 11 10.24 -23.64 8.67
CA GLY A 11 8.81 -23.95 8.57
C GLY A 11 8.00 -23.16 7.54
N SER A 12 7.86 -23.73 6.34
CA SER A 12 6.68 -23.64 5.45
C SER A 12 6.17 -22.30 4.90
N ILE A 13 6.95 -21.22 4.90
CA ILE A 13 6.64 -20.02 4.09
C ILE A 13 7.59 -20.01 2.89
N GLU A 14 7.05 -19.85 1.67
CA GLU A 14 7.85 -19.73 0.43
C GLU A 14 9.02 -18.76 0.68
N THR A 15 10.25 -19.27 0.64
CA THR A 15 11.44 -18.47 0.83
C THR A 15 11.46 -17.34 -0.20
N VAL A 16 11.55 -16.09 0.28
CA VAL A 16 11.67 -14.90 -0.57
C VAL A 16 12.81 -15.13 -1.57
N LYS A 17 12.50 -15.19 -2.87
CA LYS A 17 13.51 -15.50 -3.89
C LYS A 17 14.54 -14.36 -3.95
N ILE A 18 15.82 -14.71 -3.91
CA ILE A 18 16.90 -13.76 -4.22
C ILE A 18 17.11 -13.74 -5.73
N PHE A 19 16.84 -12.60 -6.35
CA PHE A 19 17.09 -12.34 -7.77
C PHE A 19 18.45 -11.67 -7.93
N THR A 20 19.12 -11.94 -9.05
CA THR A 20 20.33 -11.19 -9.43
C THR A 20 19.93 -9.88 -10.12
N ILE A 21 20.82 -8.89 -10.10
CA ILE A 21 20.57 -7.63 -10.81
C ILE A 21 20.49 -7.85 -12.32
N GLU A 22 21.27 -8.81 -12.85
CA GLU A 22 21.25 -9.18 -14.26
C GLU A 22 19.88 -9.73 -14.70
N GLU A 23 19.27 -10.60 -13.87
CA GLU A 23 17.91 -11.10 -14.12
C GLU A 23 16.90 -9.96 -14.20
N LEU A 24 16.96 -9.01 -13.26
CA LEU A 24 16.02 -7.88 -13.19
C LEU A 24 16.26 -6.86 -14.31
N LYS A 25 17.51 -6.60 -14.69
CA LYS A 25 17.86 -5.79 -15.86
C LYS A 25 17.32 -6.41 -17.13
N LYS A 26 17.54 -7.71 -17.35
CA LYS A 26 17.00 -8.41 -18.52
C LYS A 26 15.47 -8.35 -18.56
N ALA A 27 14.82 -8.51 -17.41
CA ALA A 27 13.36 -8.47 -17.32
C ALA A 27 12.75 -7.10 -17.64
N THR A 28 13.52 -6.01 -17.46
CA THR A 28 13.05 -4.61 -17.59
C THR A 28 13.70 -3.86 -18.76
N ASN A 29 14.45 -4.57 -19.62
CA ASN A 29 15.26 -3.97 -20.67
C ASN A 29 16.21 -2.88 -20.11
N ASP A 30 16.97 -3.24 -19.07
CA ASP A 30 17.86 -2.37 -18.31
C ASP A 30 17.14 -1.18 -17.63
N PHE A 31 16.02 -1.46 -16.96
CA PHE A 31 15.19 -0.45 -16.31
C PHE A 31 14.75 0.68 -17.26
N ASN A 32 14.36 0.31 -18.48
CA ASN A 32 13.94 1.27 -19.50
C ASN A 32 12.73 2.09 -19.05
N GLU A 33 12.71 3.38 -19.37
CA GLU A 33 11.61 4.27 -18.99
C GLU A 33 10.23 3.82 -19.50
N THR A 34 10.18 3.14 -20.65
CA THR A 34 8.92 2.59 -21.21
C THR A 34 8.31 1.48 -20.35
N THR A 35 9.09 0.88 -19.46
CA THR A 35 8.61 -0.15 -18.52
C THR A 35 8.13 0.43 -17.19
N ILE A 36 8.25 1.74 -16.98
CA ILE A 36 7.78 2.41 -15.77
C ILE A 36 6.26 2.39 -15.73
N ILE A 37 5.72 1.83 -14.64
CA ILE A 37 4.27 1.81 -14.37
C ILE A 37 3.87 2.75 -13.23
N GLY A 38 4.85 3.34 -12.53
CA GLY A 38 4.58 4.35 -11.51
C GLY A 38 5.86 4.93 -10.93
N ARG A 39 5.80 6.23 -10.59
CA ARG A 39 6.84 6.94 -9.81
C ARG A 39 6.19 7.44 -8.53
N ARG A 40 6.80 7.14 -7.38
CA ARG A 40 6.32 7.58 -6.05
C ARG A 40 7.50 8.11 -5.23
N GLY A 41 7.20 8.76 -4.10
CA GLY A 41 8.24 9.26 -3.18
C GLY A 41 9.21 8.17 -2.70
N PHE A 42 8.81 6.90 -2.72
CA PHE A 42 9.62 5.75 -2.32
C PHE A 42 10.35 5.05 -3.47
N GLY A 43 10.30 5.60 -4.70
CA GLY A 43 11.02 5.04 -5.85
C GLY A 43 10.20 4.91 -7.13
N THR A 44 10.76 4.17 -8.08
CA THR A 44 10.14 3.87 -9.37
C THR A 44 9.75 2.39 -9.43
N ILE A 45 8.55 2.13 -9.94
CA ILE A 45 8.04 0.78 -10.17
C ILE A 45 8.14 0.48 -11.67
N TYR A 46 8.83 -0.61 -11.99
CA TYR A 46 9.02 -1.12 -13.35
C TYR A 46 8.20 -2.39 -13.55
N LYS A 47 7.56 -2.53 -14.70
CA LYS A 47 6.99 -3.79 -15.17
C LYS A 47 8.11 -4.63 -15.77
N GLY A 48 8.34 -5.81 -15.20
CA GLY A 48 9.31 -6.77 -15.70
C GLY A 48 8.64 -8.02 -16.27
N VAL A 49 9.32 -8.68 -17.21
CA VAL A 49 8.97 -10.02 -17.67
C VAL A 49 10.13 -10.97 -17.36
N LEU A 50 9.96 -11.81 -16.35
CA LEU A 50 10.94 -12.83 -15.97
C LEU A 50 10.95 -14.00 -16.97
N THR A 51 11.95 -14.86 -16.84
CA THR A 51 12.00 -16.15 -17.55
C THR A 51 10.71 -16.95 -17.33
N GLY A 52 10.21 -17.57 -18.40
CA GLY A 52 8.91 -18.27 -18.37
C GLY A 52 7.69 -17.35 -18.51
N ASN A 53 7.87 -16.13 -19.04
CA ASN A 53 6.80 -15.15 -19.29
C ASN A 53 6.03 -14.68 -18.03
N LYS A 54 6.64 -14.81 -16.85
CA LYS A 54 6.03 -14.32 -15.61
C LYS A 54 6.19 -12.81 -15.50
N ILE A 55 5.08 -12.09 -15.53
CA ILE A 55 5.06 -10.63 -15.36
C ILE A 55 5.18 -10.27 -13.87
N VAL A 56 6.03 -9.29 -13.55
CA VAL A 56 6.30 -8.83 -12.19
C VAL A 56 6.34 -7.31 -12.10
N ALA A 57 6.17 -6.77 -10.90
CA ALA A 57 6.42 -5.38 -10.58
C ALA A 57 7.71 -5.26 -9.76
N ILE A 58 8.65 -4.43 -10.19
CA ILE A 58 9.96 -4.26 -9.56
C ILE A 58 10.05 -2.85 -8.99
N LYS A 59 10.12 -2.74 -7.66
CA LYS A 59 10.31 -1.47 -6.95
C LYS A 59 11.80 -1.20 -6.80
N LYS A 60 12.25 -0.09 -7.37
CA LYS A 60 13.63 0.42 -7.30
C LYS A 60 13.62 1.82 -6.68
N SER A 61 14.25 1.97 -5.52
CA SER A 61 14.41 3.26 -4.86
C SER A 61 15.31 4.19 -5.69
N LEU A 62 15.02 5.49 -5.63
CA LEU A 62 15.73 6.52 -6.42
C LEU A 62 16.92 7.11 -5.67
N VAL A 63 16.86 7.16 -4.35
CA VAL A 63 17.86 7.78 -3.48
C VAL A 63 18.36 6.72 -2.50
N VAL A 64 19.67 6.71 -2.29
CA VAL A 64 20.29 5.93 -1.23
C VAL A 64 20.21 6.77 0.04
N ASP A 65 19.29 6.44 0.93
CA ASP A 65 19.30 6.92 2.30
C ASP A 65 19.00 5.77 3.26
N GLN A 66 19.39 5.94 4.53
CA GLN A 66 19.21 4.92 5.56
C GLN A 66 17.74 4.54 5.78
N SER A 67 16.81 5.48 5.66
CA SER A 67 15.37 5.26 5.79
C SER A 67 14.81 4.36 4.67
N GLN A 68 15.35 4.44 3.45
CA GLN A 68 14.96 3.54 2.35
C GLN A 68 15.37 2.10 2.63
N ILE A 69 16.58 1.90 3.18
CA ILE A 69 17.06 0.58 3.59
C ILE A 69 16.19 0.03 4.72
N GLU A 70 15.86 0.85 5.72
CA GLU A 70 14.96 0.45 6.82
C GLU A 70 13.55 0.08 6.32
N GLN A 71 12.99 0.87 5.39
CA GLN A 71 11.71 0.56 4.77
C GLN A 71 11.75 -0.74 3.98
N PHE A 72 12.82 -0.99 3.23
CA PHE A 72 13.02 -2.26 2.53
C PHE A 72 13.02 -3.45 3.51
N VAL A 73 13.88 -3.40 4.54
CA VAL A 73 14.00 -4.48 5.53
C VAL A 73 12.65 -4.73 6.21
N ASN A 74 11.98 -3.65 6.62
CA ASN A 74 10.66 -3.72 7.23
C ASN A 74 9.62 -4.33 6.29
N GLU A 75 9.61 -3.93 5.02
CA GLU A 75 8.66 -4.43 4.03
C GLU A 75 8.83 -5.93 3.78
N VAL A 76 10.08 -6.43 3.70
CA VAL A 76 10.36 -7.87 3.59
C VAL A 76 9.87 -8.63 4.82
N ILE A 77 10.20 -8.16 6.03
CA ILE A 77 9.84 -8.81 7.29
C ILE A 77 8.32 -8.85 7.49
N VAL A 78 7.62 -7.77 7.16
CA VAL A 78 6.17 -7.68 7.31
C VAL A 78 5.48 -8.56 6.27
N LEU A 79 5.86 -8.46 5.00
CA LEU A 79 5.22 -9.24 3.93
C LEU A 79 5.49 -10.74 4.05
N SER A 80 6.62 -11.15 4.62
CA SER A 80 6.90 -12.58 4.86
C SER A 80 5.97 -13.20 5.92
N GLN A 81 5.29 -12.38 6.73
CA GLN A 81 4.35 -12.86 7.76
C GLN A 81 2.89 -12.83 7.28
N ILE A 82 2.64 -12.31 6.08
CA ILE A 82 1.29 -12.12 5.55
C ILE A 82 0.98 -13.19 4.50
N ASN A 83 -0.10 -13.92 4.73
CA ASN A 83 -0.68 -14.81 3.72
C ASN A 83 -2.17 -14.49 3.57
N HIS A 84 -2.49 -13.56 2.66
CA HIS A 84 -3.86 -13.12 2.43
C HIS A 84 -4.11 -12.79 0.95
N ARG A 85 -5.23 -13.28 0.40
CA ARG A 85 -5.56 -13.14 -1.03
C ARG A 85 -5.65 -11.68 -1.50
N ASN A 86 -6.09 -10.78 -0.62
CA ASN A 86 -6.26 -9.35 -0.90
C ASN A 86 -5.07 -8.48 -0.46
N VAL A 87 -3.91 -9.09 -0.20
CA VAL A 87 -2.64 -8.39 0.00
C VAL A 87 -1.72 -8.75 -1.17
N VAL A 88 -0.92 -7.79 -1.63
CA VAL A 88 0.07 -8.02 -2.69
C VAL A 88 1.13 -9.01 -2.23
N ARG A 89 1.46 -9.97 -3.08
CA ARG A 89 2.49 -10.96 -2.78
C ARG A 89 3.88 -10.45 -3.15
N LEU A 90 4.78 -10.46 -2.17
CA LEU A 90 6.21 -10.33 -2.39
C LEU A 90 6.75 -11.64 -2.98
N LEU A 91 7.37 -11.57 -4.16
CA LEU A 91 7.97 -12.72 -4.83
C LEU A 91 9.45 -12.89 -4.47
N GLY A 92 10.13 -11.78 -4.18
CA GLY A 92 11.56 -11.80 -3.94
C GLY A 92 12.17 -10.42 -3.78
N CYS A 93 13.49 -10.40 -3.65
CA CYS A 93 14.29 -9.17 -3.62
C CYS A 93 15.62 -9.36 -4.34
N CYS A 94 16.28 -8.25 -4.68
CA CYS A 94 17.66 -8.23 -5.19
C CYS A 94 18.52 -7.42 -4.22
N LEU A 95 19.65 -8.00 -3.80
CA LEU A 95 20.56 -7.44 -2.79
C LEU A 95 21.90 -7.00 -3.39
N GLU A 96 22.08 -7.13 -4.72
CA GLU A 96 23.32 -6.81 -5.45
C GLU A 96 23.46 -5.31 -5.77
N THR A 97 22.59 -4.49 -5.20
CA THR A 97 22.53 -3.04 -5.40
C THR A 97 22.63 -2.32 -4.05
N GLU A 98 23.06 -1.06 -4.08
CA GLU A 98 23.25 -0.25 -2.88
C GLU A 98 21.96 -0.11 -2.05
N VAL A 99 20.84 0.18 -2.72
CA VAL A 99 19.50 -0.02 -2.15
C VAL A 99 18.89 -1.28 -2.76
N PRO A 100 18.50 -2.26 -1.95
CA PRO A 100 17.85 -3.47 -2.45
C PRO A 100 16.55 -3.21 -3.24
N LEU A 101 16.27 -4.06 -4.22
CA LEU A 101 15.04 -4.00 -5.01
C LEU A 101 14.03 -5.03 -4.49
N LEU A 102 12.74 -4.70 -4.59
CA LEU A 102 11.65 -5.61 -4.25
C LEU A 102 10.91 -6.05 -5.52
N VAL A 103 10.58 -7.33 -5.59
CA VAL A 103 9.90 -7.95 -6.73
C VAL A 103 8.55 -8.48 -6.25
N TYR A 104 7.46 -7.98 -6.83
CA TYR A 104 6.09 -8.32 -6.47
C TYR A 104 5.37 -9.01 -7.62
N GLU A 105 4.25 -9.67 -7.30
CA GLU A 105 3.27 -10.00 -8.32
C GLU A 105 2.81 -8.72 -9.05
N PHE A 106 2.64 -8.80 -10.36
CA PHE A 106 2.10 -7.69 -11.14
C PHE A 106 0.58 -7.69 -11.05
N ILE A 107 0.00 -6.56 -10.66
CA ILE A 107 -1.45 -6.36 -10.61
C ILE A 107 -1.88 -5.55 -11.83
N THR A 108 -2.81 -6.10 -12.61
CA THR A 108 -3.01 -5.75 -14.03
C THR A 108 -3.83 -4.49 -14.28
N ASN A 109 -4.76 -4.16 -13.38
CA ASN A 109 -5.75 -3.10 -13.60
C ASN A 109 -5.45 -1.86 -12.72
N GLY A 110 -4.19 -1.61 -12.40
CA GLY A 110 -3.77 -0.36 -11.75
C GLY A 110 -4.34 -0.15 -10.34
N THR A 111 -4.46 1.11 -9.92
CA THR A 111 -4.84 1.49 -8.54
C THR A 111 -6.30 1.90 -8.45
N LEU A 112 -6.90 1.74 -7.27
CA LEU A 112 -8.24 2.24 -6.98
C LEU A 112 -8.34 3.74 -7.23
N PHE A 113 -7.32 4.52 -6.88
CA PHE A 113 -7.28 5.96 -7.15
C PHE A 113 -7.50 6.27 -8.65
N HIS A 114 -6.81 5.56 -9.54
CA HIS A 114 -6.95 5.74 -10.98
C HIS A 114 -8.40 5.48 -11.44
N HIS A 115 -8.99 4.39 -10.96
CA HIS A 115 -10.37 4.02 -11.33
C HIS A 115 -11.45 4.95 -10.77
N ILE A 116 -11.20 5.62 -9.65
CA ILE A 116 -12.16 6.57 -9.09
C ILE A 116 -12.01 7.95 -9.76
N HIS A 117 -10.78 8.40 -10.02
CA HIS A 117 -10.51 9.81 -10.29
C HIS A 117 -9.99 10.13 -11.69
N GLU A 118 -9.42 9.17 -12.42
CA GLU A 118 -8.71 9.41 -13.69
C GLU A 118 -9.39 8.76 -14.89
N VAL A 119 -10.04 7.61 -14.69
CA VAL A 119 -10.90 7.03 -15.73
C VAL A 119 -12.17 7.88 -15.79
N GLY A 120 -12.30 8.67 -16.85
CA GLY A 120 -13.41 9.63 -17.01
C GLY A 120 -14.79 9.05 -16.69
N GLN A 121 -15.73 9.92 -16.30
CA GLN A 121 -17.05 9.56 -15.73
C GLN A 121 -17.83 8.44 -16.46
N ALA A 122 -17.55 8.22 -17.75
CA ALA A 122 -18.12 7.15 -18.57
C ALA A 122 -17.79 5.70 -18.10
N PHE A 123 -16.75 5.49 -17.28
CA PHE A 123 -16.34 4.17 -16.79
C PHE A 123 -16.28 4.09 -15.25
N SER A 124 -17.17 4.81 -14.58
CA SER A 124 -17.31 4.68 -13.13
C SER A 124 -17.50 3.20 -12.72
N ILE A 125 -16.65 2.70 -11.83
CA ILE A 125 -16.78 1.37 -11.23
C ILE A 125 -18.23 1.16 -10.74
N PRO A 126 -18.94 0.08 -11.16
CA PRO A 126 -20.30 -0.18 -10.72
C PRO A 126 -20.41 -0.27 -9.20
N TRP A 127 -21.53 0.19 -8.63
CA TRP A 127 -21.73 0.25 -7.18
C TRP A 127 -21.45 -1.09 -6.47
N LYS A 128 -21.92 -2.20 -7.04
CA LYS A 128 -21.65 -3.55 -6.53
C LYS A 128 -20.16 -3.88 -6.43
N ILE A 129 -19.36 -3.41 -7.39
CA ILE A 129 -17.91 -3.60 -7.41
C ILE A 129 -17.25 -2.69 -6.37
N ARG A 130 -17.70 -1.44 -6.21
CA ARG A 130 -17.23 -0.54 -5.13
C ARG A 130 -17.44 -1.15 -3.74
N LEU A 131 -18.61 -1.73 -3.50
CA LEU A 131 -18.91 -2.44 -2.25
C LEU A 131 -18.02 -3.66 -2.04
N ARG A 132 -17.73 -4.42 -3.10
CA ARG A 132 -16.80 -5.55 -3.02
C ARG A 132 -15.38 -5.08 -2.70
N ILE A 133 -14.91 -4.02 -3.35
CA ILE A 133 -13.60 -3.42 -3.07
C ILE A 133 -13.51 -3.02 -1.60
N ALA A 134 -14.49 -2.29 -1.08
CA ALA A 134 -14.56 -1.90 0.34
C ALA A 134 -14.51 -3.12 1.27
N LYS A 135 -15.30 -4.16 0.99
CA LYS A 135 -15.33 -5.40 1.78
C LYS A 135 -13.97 -6.12 1.77
N GLU A 136 -13.36 -6.26 0.60
CA GLU A 136 -12.07 -6.95 0.45
C GLU A 136 -10.93 -6.17 1.11
N THR A 137 -10.92 -4.84 0.99
CA THR A 137 -9.98 -3.98 1.72
C THR A 137 -10.16 -4.11 3.23
N ALA A 138 -11.39 -4.02 3.73
CA ALA A 138 -11.68 -4.19 5.15
C ALA A 138 -11.25 -5.57 5.66
N GLY A 139 -11.51 -6.63 4.89
CA GLY A 139 -11.08 -7.99 5.20
C GLY A 139 -9.57 -8.10 5.31
N ALA A 140 -8.82 -7.52 4.36
CA ALA A 140 -7.36 -7.48 4.43
C ALA A 140 -6.85 -6.73 5.67
N LEU A 141 -7.40 -5.54 5.96
CA LEU A 141 -6.99 -4.75 7.12
C LEU A 141 -7.32 -5.44 8.45
N SER A 142 -8.50 -6.09 8.53
CA SER A 142 -8.89 -6.90 9.69
C SER A 142 -7.98 -8.10 9.88
N TYR A 143 -7.60 -8.78 8.80
CA TYR A 143 -6.62 -9.87 8.85
C TYR A 143 -5.28 -9.38 9.43
N LEU A 144 -4.74 -8.28 8.90
CA LEU A 144 -3.47 -7.71 9.36
C LEU A 144 -3.49 -7.37 10.85
N HIS A 145 -4.61 -6.84 11.33
CA HIS A 145 -4.73 -6.41 12.72
C HIS A 145 -4.99 -7.54 13.70
N SER A 146 -5.86 -8.50 13.35
CA SER A 146 -6.44 -9.43 14.33
C SER A 146 -6.11 -10.90 14.08
N ALA A 147 -5.77 -11.29 12.85
CA ALA A 147 -5.59 -12.70 12.48
C ALA A 147 -4.16 -13.07 12.04
N ALA A 148 -3.30 -12.08 11.79
CA ALA A 148 -1.88 -12.30 11.58
C ALA A 148 -1.20 -12.81 12.87
N SER A 149 -0.12 -13.58 12.73
CA SER A 149 0.64 -14.14 13.87
C SER A 149 1.16 -13.07 14.83
N THR A 150 1.53 -11.91 14.28
CA THR A 150 1.84 -10.70 15.03
C THR A 150 1.01 -9.59 14.40
N PRO A 151 0.23 -8.82 15.18
CA PRO A 151 -0.58 -7.74 14.64
C PRO A 151 0.29 -6.75 13.85
N ILE A 152 -0.19 -6.37 12.66
CA ILE A 152 0.49 -5.44 11.76
C ILE A 152 -0.33 -4.16 11.68
N ILE A 153 0.32 -3.00 11.76
CA ILE A 153 -0.25 -1.69 11.43
C ILE A 153 0.40 -1.15 10.15
N HIS A 154 -0.36 -0.95 9.07
CA HIS A 154 0.13 -0.59 7.73
C HIS A 154 0.61 0.86 7.62
N ARG A 155 -0.05 1.78 8.33
CA ARG A 155 0.28 3.22 8.45
C ARG A 155 0.17 4.08 7.17
N ASP A 156 -0.13 3.51 6.00
CA ASP A 156 -0.30 4.27 4.76
C ASP A 156 -1.44 3.70 3.90
N VAL A 157 -2.59 3.49 4.53
CA VAL A 157 -3.81 3.01 3.85
C VAL A 157 -4.43 4.17 3.06
N LYS A 158 -4.44 4.05 1.74
CA LYS A 158 -4.97 5.05 0.79
C LYS A 158 -5.35 4.42 -0.54
N SER A 159 -6.19 5.08 -1.33
CA SER A 159 -6.67 4.56 -2.63
C SER A 159 -5.55 4.32 -3.65
N THR A 160 -4.41 5.03 -3.54
CA THR A 160 -3.24 4.76 -4.40
C THR A 160 -2.45 3.52 -3.97
N ASN A 161 -2.62 3.00 -2.75
CA ASN A 161 -1.97 1.78 -2.26
C ASN A 161 -2.89 0.55 -2.34
N ILE A 162 -4.06 0.71 -2.95
CA ILE A 162 -4.99 -0.38 -3.25
C ILE A 162 -4.95 -0.61 -4.76
N PHE A 163 -4.48 -1.79 -5.16
CA PHE A 163 -4.49 -2.22 -6.56
C PHE A 163 -5.70 -3.09 -6.86
N LEU A 164 -6.07 -3.13 -8.13
CA LEU A 164 -7.17 -3.92 -8.66
C LEU A 164 -6.63 -4.80 -9.79
N ASP A 165 -6.98 -6.09 -9.81
CA ASP A 165 -6.73 -6.94 -10.98
C ASP A 165 -7.85 -6.79 -12.04
N ASP A 166 -7.76 -7.55 -13.13
CA ASP A 166 -8.75 -7.52 -14.23
C ASP A 166 -10.16 -7.89 -13.78
N ASN A 167 -10.30 -8.64 -12.69
CA ASN A 167 -11.57 -8.99 -12.10
C ASN A 167 -12.06 -7.96 -11.08
N PHE A 168 -11.34 -6.84 -10.89
CA PHE A 168 -11.53 -5.88 -9.80
C PHE A 168 -11.45 -6.54 -8.42
N THR A 169 -10.56 -7.51 -8.23
CA THR A 169 -10.17 -8.02 -6.92
C THR A 169 -9.10 -7.12 -6.32
N THR A 170 -9.31 -6.74 -5.06
CA THR A 170 -8.48 -5.81 -4.30
C THR A 170 -7.16 -6.45 -3.88
N LYS A 171 -6.07 -5.68 -3.98
CA LYS A 171 -4.74 -6.00 -3.47
C LYS A 171 -4.16 -4.80 -2.71
N VAL A 172 -4.09 -4.89 -1.39
CA VAL A 172 -3.43 -3.89 -0.52
C VAL A 172 -1.91 -4.01 -0.68
N SER A 173 -1.21 -2.88 -0.77
CA SER A 173 0.22 -2.81 -1.10
C SER A 173 0.95 -1.68 -0.35
N ASP A 174 2.27 -1.63 -0.51
CA ASP A 174 3.18 -0.61 0.05
C ASP A 174 3.33 -0.69 1.57
N PHE A 175 3.97 -1.77 2.02
CA PHE A 175 4.11 -2.08 3.44
C PHE A 175 5.37 -1.45 4.08
N GLY A 176 6.14 -0.63 3.35
CA GLY A 176 7.37 -0.01 3.85
C GLY A 176 7.18 0.83 5.12
N ALA A 177 6.03 1.46 5.29
CA ALA A 177 5.70 2.23 6.50
C ALA A 177 5.18 1.35 7.66
N SER A 178 4.86 0.08 7.42
CA SER A 178 4.13 -0.78 8.36
C SER A 178 4.91 -1.06 9.64
N ARG A 179 4.23 -1.48 10.72
CA ARG A 179 4.85 -1.86 11.98
C ARG A 179 4.20 -3.12 12.55
N LEU A 180 5.03 -4.01 13.08
CA LEU A 180 4.58 -5.10 13.95
C LEU A 180 4.28 -4.53 15.33
N VAL A 181 3.13 -4.89 15.88
CA VAL A 181 2.69 -4.47 17.22
C VAL A 181 2.90 -5.62 18.18
N PRO A 182 3.65 -5.42 19.28
CA PRO A 182 3.73 -6.39 20.35
C PRO A 182 2.34 -6.72 20.92
N LEU A 183 2.07 -8.00 21.21
CA LEU A 183 0.76 -8.49 21.66
C LEU A 183 0.30 -7.87 22.98
N ASP A 184 1.22 -7.37 23.80
CA ASP A 184 0.98 -6.70 25.08
C ASP A 184 0.58 -5.23 24.95
N LYS A 185 0.56 -4.67 23.73
CA LYS A 185 0.31 -3.24 23.48
C LYS A 185 -0.90 -3.00 22.59
N THR A 186 -1.76 -2.09 23.03
CA THR A 186 -2.89 -1.58 22.24
C THR A 186 -2.56 -0.30 21.47
N GLN A 187 -1.47 0.38 21.86
CA GLN A 187 -1.00 1.61 21.25
C GLN A 187 0.53 1.67 21.21
N LEU A 188 1.06 2.39 20.22
CA LEU A 188 2.50 2.59 20.04
C LEU A 188 2.81 4.09 19.94
N THR A 189 3.69 4.58 20.81
CA THR A 189 4.26 5.92 20.68
C THR A 189 5.39 5.87 19.66
N ILE A 190 5.14 6.42 18.47
CA ILE A 190 6.10 6.37 17.34
C ILE A 190 6.02 7.63 16.49
N MET A 191 7.09 7.92 15.75
CA MET A 191 7.10 9.01 14.77
C MET A 191 5.90 8.91 13.80
N VAL A 192 5.28 10.05 13.51
CA VAL A 192 4.15 10.13 12.58
C VAL A 192 4.62 9.81 11.16
N GLN A 193 3.94 8.90 10.48
CA GLN A 193 4.18 8.54 9.08
C GLN A 193 2.84 8.20 8.42
N GLY A 194 2.70 8.53 7.14
CA GLY A 194 1.51 8.28 6.34
C GLY A 194 1.22 9.46 5.40
N THR A 195 0.14 9.34 4.64
CA THR A 195 -0.32 10.42 3.75
C THR A 195 -1.27 11.35 4.50
N LEU A 196 -0.93 12.64 4.55
CA LEU A 196 -1.60 13.65 5.38
C LEU A 196 -3.14 13.61 5.26
N ASP A 197 -3.66 13.48 4.04
CA ASP A 197 -5.10 13.52 3.76
C ASP A 197 -5.88 12.30 4.28
N TYR A 198 -5.18 11.20 4.56
CA TYR A 198 -5.75 9.95 5.08
C TYR A 198 -5.43 9.75 6.57
N LEU A 199 -4.66 10.66 7.16
CA LEU A 199 -4.07 10.47 8.47
C LEU A 199 -5.08 10.78 9.57
N ASN A 200 -5.21 9.87 10.54
CA ASN A 200 -6.01 10.11 11.72
C ASN A 200 -5.51 11.38 12.46
N PRO A 201 -6.35 12.40 12.67
CA PRO A 201 -5.97 13.61 13.38
C PRO A 201 -5.45 13.32 14.80
N GLU A 202 -6.03 12.37 15.52
CA GLU A 202 -5.55 12.03 16.88
C GLU A 202 -4.13 11.47 16.82
N TYR A 203 -3.83 10.58 15.87
CA TYR A 203 -2.48 10.06 15.68
C TYR A 203 -1.49 11.16 15.28
N PHE A 204 -1.90 12.07 14.40
CA PHE A 204 -1.07 13.20 13.96
C PHE A 204 -0.64 14.08 15.13
N HIS A 205 -1.55 14.38 16.07
CA HIS A 205 -1.23 15.24 17.21
C HIS A 205 -0.53 14.50 18.35
N SER A 206 -0.94 13.27 18.66
CA SER A 206 -0.47 12.54 19.85
C SER A 206 0.76 11.67 19.59
N SER A 207 1.08 11.37 18.33
CA SER A 207 2.06 10.33 17.95
C SER A 207 1.72 8.93 18.49
N GLN A 208 0.46 8.70 18.92
CA GLN A 208 -0.02 7.41 19.39
C GLN A 208 -0.70 6.66 18.24
N LEU A 209 -0.02 5.66 17.72
CA LEU A 209 -0.56 4.78 16.69
C LEU A 209 -1.41 3.68 17.33
N SER A 210 -2.62 3.50 16.82
CA SER A 210 -3.55 2.45 17.27
C SER A 210 -4.40 1.92 16.11
N GLU A 211 -5.23 0.93 16.39
CA GLU A 211 -6.24 0.41 15.44
C GLU A 211 -7.16 1.52 14.90
N LYS A 212 -7.43 2.58 15.69
CA LYS A 212 -8.31 3.68 15.26
C LYS A 212 -7.75 4.42 14.05
N SER A 213 -6.43 4.43 13.89
CA SER A 213 -5.79 5.01 12.72
C SER A 213 -6.16 4.26 11.44
N TYR A 214 -6.32 2.94 11.49
CA TYR A 214 -6.81 2.17 10.36
C TYR A 214 -8.26 2.48 10.01
N VAL A 215 -9.11 2.54 11.03
CA VAL A 215 -10.53 2.81 10.86
C VAL A 215 -10.72 4.18 10.22
N TYR A 216 -9.95 5.18 10.63
CA TYR A 216 -9.99 6.51 10.03
C TYR A 216 -9.58 6.48 8.56
N SER A 217 -8.38 5.97 8.24
CA SER A 217 -7.87 5.95 6.86
C SER A 217 -8.75 5.12 5.92
N PHE A 218 -9.32 4.01 6.41
CA PHE A 218 -10.30 3.24 5.67
C PHE A 218 -11.62 3.99 5.50
N GLY A 219 -12.08 4.72 6.51
CA GLY A 219 -13.22 5.62 6.41
C GLY A 219 -13.07 6.66 5.30
N VAL A 220 -11.88 7.24 5.14
CA VAL A 220 -11.59 8.15 4.03
C VAL A 220 -11.77 7.46 2.66
N ILE A 221 -11.28 6.22 2.52
CA ILE A 221 -11.47 5.43 1.29
C ILE A 221 -12.95 5.15 1.02
N LEU A 222 -13.75 4.87 2.07
CA LEU A 222 -15.20 4.70 1.92
C LEU A 222 -15.86 5.97 1.38
N VAL A 223 -15.46 7.15 1.86
CA VAL A 223 -15.99 8.43 1.36
C VAL A 223 -15.54 8.68 -0.08
N GLU A 224 -14.30 8.35 -0.46
CA GLU A 224 -13.86 8.38 -1.86
C GLU A 224 -14.70 7.45 -2.75
N LEU A 225 -14.93 6.21 -2.31
CA LEU A 225 -15.75 5.22 -3.02
C LEU A 225 -17.21 5.66 -3.15
N LEU A 226 -17.75 6.38 -2.19
CA LEU A 226 -19.13 6.90 -2.23
C LEU A 226 -19.25 8.10 -3.17
N THR A 227 -18.36 9.06 -3.02
CA THR A 227 -18.50 10.39 -3.64
C THR A 227 -17.79 10.51 -4.98
N ALA A 228 -16.83 9.62 -5.27
CA ALA A 228 -15.88 9.75 -6.36
C ALA A 228 -15.14 11.11 -6.37
N ARG A 229 -15.03 11.77 -5.21
CA ARG A 229 -14.27 13.03 -5.04
C ARG A 229 -12.87 12.72 -4.53
N LYS A 230 -11.88 13.46 -5.03
CA LYS A 230 -10.51 13.44 -4.48
C LYS A 230 -10.53 13.86 -3.01
N VAL A 231 -9.71 13.21 -2.18
CA VAL A 231 -9.63 13.51 -0.75
C VAL A 231 -9.19 14.95 -0.50
N PHE A 232 -8.30 15.47 -1.35
CA PHE A 232 -7.90 16.86 -1.33
C PHE A 232 -8.07 17.49 -2.72
N SER A 233 -8.68 18.68 -2.77
CA SER A 233 -8.82 19.47 -4.01
C SER A 233 -8.70 20.97 -3.74
N PHE A 234 -7.78 21.64 -4.46
CA PHE A 234 -7.62 23.09 -4.39
C PHE A 234 -8.77 23.86 -5.05
N ASP A 235 -9.50 23.21 -5.96
CA ASP A 235 -10.60 23.80 -6.72
C ASP A 235 -11.86 23.99 -5.85
N MET A 236 -11.90 23.38 -4.68
CA MET A 236 -13.02 23.47 -3.74
C MET A 236 -12.85 24.66 -2.76
N PRO A 237 -13.97 25.20 -2.21
CA PRO A 237 -13.93 26.18 -1.13
C PRO A 237 -13.09 25.67 0.04
N TRP A 238 -12.43 26.57 0.79
CA TRP A 238 -11.50 26.20 1.88
C TRP A 238 -12.05 25.13 2.83
N LYS A 239 -13.33 25.26 3.21
CA LYS A 239 -14.02 24.34 4.13
C LYS A 239 -14.27 22.94 3.55
N GLU A 240 -14.20 22.78 2.23
CA GLU A 240 -14.47 21.53 1.50
C GLU A 240 -13.22 20.94 0.86
N ARG A 241 -12.05 21.58 1.04
CA ARG A 241 -10.80 21.12 0.42
C ARG A 241 -10.39 19.74 0.88
N ASN A 242 -10.62 19.43 2.16
CA ASN A 242 -10.40 18.10 2.72
C ASN A 242 -11.74 17.36 2.84
N LEU A 243 -11.88 16.29 2.06
CA LEU A 243 -13.10 15.50 1.94
C LEU A 243 -13.53 14.86 3.27
N ALA A 244 -12.57 14.40 4.08
CA ALA A 244 -12.87 13.77 5.36
C ALA A 244 -13.47 14.78 6.35
N THR A 245 -12.84 15.95 6.47
CA THR A 245 -13.34 17.05 7.30
C THR A 245 -14.71 17.53 6.84
N TYR A 246 -14.88 17.70 5.53
CA TYR A 246 -16.16 18.10 4.93
C TYR A 246 -17.27 17.10 5.28
N PHE A 247 -17.02 15.81 5.01
CA PHE A 247 -18.00 14.74 5.27
C PHE A 247 -18.40 14.66 6.75
N ILE A 248 -17.43 14.79 7.67
CA ILE A 248 -17.70 14.82 9.11
C ILE A 248 -18.56 16.04 9.49
N SER A 249 -18.31 17.22 8.90
CA SER A 249 -19.12 18.43 9.14
C SER A 249 -20.55 18.24 8.61
N SER A 250 -20.70 17.74 7.39
CA SER A 250 -22.01 17.50 6.76
C SER A 250 -22.86 16.48 7.54
N ILE A 251 -22.25 15.44 8.11
CA ILE A 251 -22.95 14.51 9.01
C ILE A 251 -23.48 15.25 10.25
N LYS A 252 -22.63 16.04 10.91
CA LYS A 252 -22.98 16.77 12.14
C LYS A 252 -24.09 17.80 11.91
N GLU A 253 -24.09 18.42 10.75
CA GLU A 253 -25.08 19.42 10.35
C GLU A 253 -26.33 18.81 9.69
N ASN A 254 -26.38 17.47 9.55
CA ASN A 254 -27.47 16.72 8.93
C ASN A 254 -27.76 17.14 7.47
N GLN A 255 -26.71 17.47 6.72
CA GLN A 255 -26.76 17.98 5.35
C GLN A 255 -26.41 16.91 4.29
N LEU A 256 -26.45 15.63 4.65
CA LEU A 256 -26.30 14.52 3.70
C LEU A 256 -27.66 14.22 3.05
N SER A 257 -28.08 15.06 2.10
CA SER A 257 -29.27 14.87 1.27
C SER A 257 -28.91 14.45 -0.14
#